data_AF-A0A2S9WYG5-F1
#
_entry.id   AF-A0A2S9WYG5-F1
#
_cell.length_a   1.000
_cell.length_b   1.000
_cell.length_c   1.000
_cell.angle_alpha   90.00
_cell.angle_beta   90.00
_cell.angle_gamma   90.00
#
_symmetry.space_group_name_H-M   'P 1'
#
loop_
_entity.id
_entity.type
_entity.pdbx_description
1 polymer ?
#
loop_
_entity_poly.entity_id
_entity_poly.type
_entity_poly.pdbx_seq_one_letter_code
_entity_poly.pdbx_strand_id
1 'polypeptide(L)'
;MIKKTSFTVIAVGALFLVGCEKTPKSVDFYKEPVNNNTLKSVLADCQKSGDDTKDCQNAKIADHMLKQANAPIPTFGDDGKVLTKEQARKEKTFYPVNGVSFPKSIEGLTPEEIKSWKSKGVTKQEMNAALDLCQEIKDKDMKLDTGCRAILFADTSN
;
A
#
# COMPACT_ATOMS: atom_id res chain seq x y z
N MET A 1 77.86 5.02 -26.40
CA MET A 1 77.15 5.64 -25.26
C MET A 1 75.80 6.14 -25.75
N ILE A 2 74.70 5.48 -25.40
CA ILE A 2 73.35 5.79 -25.89
C ILE A 2 72.67 6.67 -24.83
N LYS A 3 72.47 7.96 -25.12
CA LYS A 3 71.73 8.90 -24.26
C LYS A 3 70.24 8.55 -24.30
N LYS A 4 69.73 8.06 -23.17
CA LYS A 4 68.30 7.91 -22.87
C LYS A 4 67.81 9.21 -22.23
N THR A 5 66.80 9.86 -22.80
CA THR A 5 65.91 10.91 -22.22
C THR A 5 65.28 11.63 -23.42
N SER A 6 63.99 11.95 -23.54
CA SER A 6 62.85 11.92 -22.64
C SER A 6 61.62 11.84 -23.55
N PHE A 7 60.79 10.80 -23.41
CA PHE A 7 59.47 10.74 -24.03
C PHE A 7 58.47 10.63 -22.88
N THR A 8 58.23 11.76 -22.21
CA THR A 8 57.44 11.80 -20.97
C THR A 8 56.59 13.06 -20.93
N VAL A 9 55.72 13.24 -21.93
CA VAL A 9 54.66 14.28 -21.86
C VAL A 9 53.32 13.83 -22.48
N ILE A 10 53.27 12.78 -23.31
CA ILE A 10 52.01 12.37 -23.98
C ILE A 10 51.43 11.11 -23.32
N ALA A 11 51.12 11.18 -22.01
CA ALA A 11 50.42 10.08 -21.33
C ALA A 11 49.46 10.57 -20.23
N VAL A 12 49.15 11.87 -20.17
CA VAL A 12 48.25 12.44 -19.14
C VAL A 12 46.84 12.73 -19.70
N GLY A 13 46.65 12.69 -21.02
CA GLY A 13 45.35 12.95 -21.67
C GLY A 13 44.42 11.75 -21.80
N ALA A 14 44.92 10.51 -21.67
CA ALA A 14 44.13 9.29 -21.94
C ALA A 14 43.34 8.76 -20.72
N LEU A 15 43.48 9.37 -19.54
CA LEU A 15 42.82 8.95 -18.31
C LEU A 15 41.45 9.61 -18.08
N PHE A 16 41.00 10.51 -18.96
CA PHE A 16 39.67 11.13 -18.87
C PHE A 16 38.56 10.42 -19.67
N LEU A 17 38.87 9.29 -20.30
CA LEU A 17 37.90 8.50 -21.09
C LEU A 17 37.60 7.12 -20.49
N VAL A 18 37.89 6.88 -19.21
CA VAL A 18 37.13 5.88 -18.44
C VAL A 18 35.80 6.49 -18.01
N GLY A 19 34.99 6.87 -19.01
CA GLY A 19 33.58 7.09 -18.81
C GLY A 19 33.02 5.80 -18.22
N CYS A 20 32.57 5.89 -16.97
CA CYS A 20 31.89 4.82 -16.25
C CYS A 20 30.66 4.38 -17.05
N GLU A 21 30.80 3.44 -17.97
CA GLU A 21 29.68 2.61 -18.41
C GLU A 21 29.31 1.70 -17.22
N LYS A 22 28.70 2.29 -16.20
CA LYS A 22 27.96 1.53 -15.19
C LYS A 22 26.87 0.81 -15.97
N THR A 23 26.96 -0.52 -16.02
CA THR A 23 25.92 -1.34 -16.61
C THR A 23 24.59 -0.99 -15.94
N PRO A 24 23.58 -0.55 -16.71
CA PRO A 24 22.33 -0.09 -16.14
C PRO A 24 21.68 -1.25 -15.39
N LYS A 25 21.28 -0.99 -14.15
CA LYS A 25 20.55 -1.96 -13.33
C LYS A 25 19.13 -2.10 -13.86
N SER A 26 18.56 -3.29 -13.70
CA SER A 26 17.19 -3.55 -14.11
C SER A 26 16.18 -2.88 -13.18
N VAL A 27 14.95 -2.72 -13.64
CA VAL A 27 13.84 -2.24 -12.82
C VAL A 27 13.63 -3.15 -11.59
N ASP A 28 13.74 -4.47 -11.77
CA ASP A 28 13.48 -5.42 -10.68
C ASP A 28 14.55 -5.39 -9.60
N PHE A 29 15.82 -5.13 -9.96
CA PHE A 29 16.89 -4.90 -8.98
C PHE A 29 16.51 -3.77 -8.00
N TYR A 30 15.93 -2.67 -8.51
CA TYR A 30 15.54 -1.54 -7.67
C TYR A 30 14.28 -1.77 -6.82
N LYS A 31 13.42 -2.73 -7.22
CA LYS A 31 12.22 -3.09 -6.45
C LYS A 31 12.56 -3.93 -5.21
N GLU A 32 13.72 -4.57 -5.18
CA GLU A 32 14.13 -5.37 -4.03
C GLU A 32 14.27 -4.48 -2.77
N PRO A 33 13.70 -4.90 -1.62
CA PRO A 33 13.74 -4.08 -0.40
C PRO A 33 15.16 -3.71 0.05
N VAL A 34 16.13 -4.60 -0.17
CA VAL A 34 17.55 -4.38 0.18
C VAL A 34 18.21 -3.26 -0.63
N ASN A 35 17.66 -2.93 -1.80
CA ASN A 35 18.23 -1.97 -2.74
C ASN A 35 17.57 -0.58 -2.67
N ASN A 36 16.68 -0.33 -1.69
CA ASN A 36 15.96 0.94 -1.55
C ASN A 36 16.92 2.15 -1.39
N ASN A 37 18.00 2.01 -0.61
CA ASN A 37 18.98 3.08 -0.46
C ASN A 37 19.70 3.38 -1.78
N THR A 38 20.01 2.35 -2.57
CA THR A 38 20.60 2.48 -3.90
C THR A 38 19.65 3.19 -4.86
N LEU A 39 18.37 2.81 -4.86
CA LEU A 39 17.33 3.48 -5.65
C LEU A 39 17.27 4.98 -5.33
N LYS A 40 17.22 5.35 -4.05
CA LYS A 40 17.20 6.76 -3.61
C LYS A 40 18.43 7.53 -4.07
N SER A 41 19.62 6.93 -3.96
CA SER A 41 20.87 7.56 -4.40
C SER A 41 20.86 7.82 -5.90
N VAL A 42 20.49 6.81 -6.70
CA VAL A 42 20.46 6.93 -8.16
C VAL A 42 19.45 8.00 -8.58
N LEU A 43 18.24 8.02 -8.01
CA LEU A 43 17.26 9.06 -8.30
C LEU A 43 17.76 10.47 -7.97
N ALA A 44 18.45 10.64 -6.83
CA ALA A 44 19.02 11.92 -6.45
C ALA A 44 20.12 12.37 -7.41
N ASP A 45 20.95 11.45 -7.88
CA ASP A 45 21.99 11.72 -8.87
C ASP A 45 21.37 12.09 -10.23
N CYS A 46 20.39 11.32 -10.70
CA CYS A 46 19.64 11.60 -11.93
C CYS A 46 18.95 12.98 -11.89
N GLN A 47 18.42 13.39 -10.73
CA GLN A 47 17.80 14.70 -10.57
C GLN A 47 18.83 15.83 -10.60
N LYS A 48 20.02 15.61 -10.01
CA LYS A 48 21.10 16.62 -9.99
C LYS A 48 21.75 16.80 -11.35
N SER A 49 22.01 15.70 -12.06
CA SER A 49 22.66 15.76 -13.37
C SER A 49 21.70 16.14 -14.49
N GLY A 50 20.39 15.86 -14.32
CA GLY A 50 19.41 15.99 -15.39
C GLY A 50 19.53 14.89 -16.45
N ASP A 51 20.31 13.83 -16.18
CA ASP A 51 20.52 12.74 -17.11
C ASP A 51 19.29 11.84 -17.23
N ASP A 52 19.04 11.35 -18.43
CA ASP A 52 18.02 10.32 -18.71
C ASP A 52 18.65 9.04 -19.23
N THR A 53 19.73 8.60 -18.57
CA THR A 53 20.35 7.30 -18.88
C THR A 53 19.36 6.15 -18.65
N LYS A 54 19.68 4.98 -19.22
CA LYS A 54 18.84 3.79 -19.02
C LYS A 54 18.70 3.41 -17.54
N ASP A 55 19.74 3.67 -16.74
CA ASP A 55 19.72 3.46 -15.29
C ASP A 55 18.73 4.41 -14.60
N CYS A 56 18.75 5.70 -14.96
CA CYS A 56 17.80 6.70 -14.47
C CYS A 56 16.35 6.37 -14.87
N GLN A 57 16.12 5.92 -16.11
CA GLN A 57 14.81 5.49 -16.57
C GLN A 57 14.31 4.29 -15.75
N ASN A 58 15.16 3.28 -15.55
CA ASN A 58 14.81 2.09 -14.80
C ASN A 58 14.54 2.40 -13.32
N ALA A 59 15.33 3.29 -12.70
CA ALA A 59 15.13 3.76 -11.34
C ALA A 59 13.80 4.54 -11.20
N LYS A 60 13.48 5.45 -12.13
CA LYS A 60 12.20 6.19 -12.14
C LYS A 60 11.02 5.23 -12.26
N ILE A 61 11.09 4.25 -13.17
CA ILE A 61 10.03 3.24 -13.33
C ILE A 61 9.84 2.45 -12.04
N ALA A 62 10.93 1.97 -11.43
CA ALA A 62 10.86 1.22 -10.17
C ALA A 62 10.21 2.05 -9.05
N ASP A 63 10.61 3.32 -8.91
CA ASP A 63 10.03 4.24 -7.92
C ASP A 63 8.53 4.48 -8.14
N HIS A 64 8.10 4.69 -9.39
CA HIS A 64 6.68 4.81 -9.71
C HIS A 64 5.90 3.53 -9.37
N MET A 65 6.43 2.36 -9.71
CA MET A 65 5.77 1.09 -9.39
C MET A 65 5.68 0.86 -7.88
N LEU A 66 6.75 1.17 -7.13
CA LEU A 66 6.75 1.08 -5.67
C LEU A 66 5.75 2.07 -5.05
N LYS A 67 5.64 3.30 -5.57
CA LYS A 67 4.65 4.27 -5.12
C LYS A 67 3.23 3.81 -5.39
N GLN A 68 2.97 3.22 -6.55
CA GLN A 68 1.65 2.66 -6.88
C GLN A 68 1.32 1.43 -6.02
N ALA A 69 2.27 0.53 -5.82
CA ALA A 69 2.09 -0.66 -4.98
C ALA A 69 1.81 -0.30 -3.51
N ASN A 70 2.40 0.81 -3.02
CA ASN A 70 2.19 1.31 -1.67
C ASN A 70 1.12 2.42 -1.59
N ALA A 71 0.45 2.74 -2.70
CA ALA A 71 -0.56 3.79 -2.71
C ALA A 71 -1.75 3.32 -1.86
N PRO A 72 -2.32 4.20 -1.02
CA PRO A 72 -3.55 3.87 -0.31
C PRO A 72 -4.67 3.63 -1.33
N ILE A 73 -5.42 2.54 -1.14
CA ILE A 73 -6.60 2.24 -1.98
C ILE A 73 -7.62 3.37 -1.78
N PRO A 74 -8.03 4.09 -2.84
CA PRO A 74 -9.04 5.12 -2.72
C PRO A 74 -10.36 4.49 -2.28
N THR A 75 -10.95 5.00 -1.21
CA THR A 75 -12.32 4.68 -0.83
C THR A 75 -13.22 5.65 -1.57
N PHE A 76 -14.22 5.14 -2.27
CA PHE A 76 -15.20 5.97 -2.98
C PHE A 76 -16.51 5.94 -2.20
N GLY A 77 -17.16 7.10 -2.08
CA GLY A 77 -18.53 7.17 -1.57
C GLY A 77 -19.54 6.77 -2.65
N ASP A 78 -20.80 6.64 -2.26
CA ASP A 78 -21.91 6.29 -3.17
C ASP A 78 -22.09 7.28 -4.33
N ASP A 79 -21.60 8.52 -4.17
CA ASP A 79 -21.59 9.56 -5.20
C ASP A 79 -20.39 9.48 -6.15
N GLY A 80 -19.57 8.42 -6.04
CA GLY A 80 -18.40 8.14 -6.86
C GLY A 80 -17.19 9.03 -6.54
N LYS A 81 -17.24 9.86 -5.49
CA LYS A 81 -16.12 10.73 -5.10
C LYS A 81 -15.16 10.02 -4.16
N VAL A 82 -13.88 10.37 -4.29
CA VAL A 82 -12.82 9.90 -3.38
C VAL A 82 -13.07 10.49 -1.99
N LEU A 83 -13.27 9.61 -1.01
CA LEU A 83 -13.45 9.98 0.38
C LEU A 83 -12.10 10.27 1.02
N THR A 84 -12.06 11.29 1.87
CA THR A 84 -10.93 11.50 2.79
C THR A 84 -10.87 10.37 3.81
N LYS A 85 -9.71 10.18 4.46
CA LYS A 85 -9.54 9.16 5.50
C LYS A 85 -10.54 9.31 6.66
N GLU A 86 -10.91 10.54 7.03
CA GLU A 86 -11.97 10.77 8.02
C GLU A 86 -13.37 10.45 7.50
N GLN A 87 -13.66 10.74 6.23
CA GLN A 87 -14.95 10.40 5.62
C GLN A 87 -15.10 8.88 5.48
N ALA A 88 -14.08 8.18 4.99
CA ALA A 88 -14.04 6.71 4.95
C ALA A 88 -14.13 6.07 6.35
N ARG A 89 -13.68 6.77 7.41
CA ARG A 89 -13.83 6.32 8.79
C ARG A 89 -15.26 6.53 9.33
N LYS A 90 -15.97 7.56 8.88
CA LYS A 90 -17.37 7.84 9.24
C LYS A 90 -18.35 6.99 8.44
N GLU A 91 -18.01 6.70 7.19
CA GLU A 91 -18.75 5.81 6.27
C GLU A 91 -18.33 4.35 6.44
N LYS A 92 -17.63 4.04 7.53
CA LYS A 92 -17.45 2.67 8.01
C LYS A 92 -18.76 2.13 8.61
N THR A 93 -19.88 2.42 7.96
CA THR A 93 -21.11 1.67 8.06
C THR A 93 -20.85 0.32 7.42
N PHE A 94 -20.45 -0.64 8.23
CA PHE A 94 -20.79 -2.05 8.10
C PHE A 94 -21.21 -2.54 6.69
N TYR A 95 -20.28 -2.50 5.74
CA TYR A 95 -20.53 -3.07 4.41
C TYR A 95 -20.11 -4.54 4.42
N PRO A 96 -21.05 -5.47 4.21
CA PRO A 96 -20.74 -6.87 4.12
C PRO A 96 -20.06 -7.18 2.79
N VAL A 97 -18.94 -7.88 2.87
CA VAL A 97 -18.30 -8.50 1.72
C VAL A 97 -19.30 -9.52 1.14
N ASN A 98 -19.61 -9.42 -0.15
CA ASN A 98 -20.60 -10.22 -0.91
C ASN A 98 -22.08 -9.77 -0.85
N GLY A 99 -22.38 -8.48 -0.69
CA GLY A 99 -23.73 -7.95 -0.97
C GLY A 99 -24.83 -8.38 0.00
N VAL A 100 -24.49 -8.99 1.12
CA VAL A 100 -25.44 -9.44 2.15
C VAL A 100 -25.64 -8.35 3.19
N SER A 101 -26.39 -7.29 2.88
CA SER A 101 -26.62 -6.17 3.82
C SER A 101 -27.11 -6.67 5.18
N PHE A 102 -26.51 -6.17 6.26
CA PHE A 102 -27.04 -6.41 7.58
C PHE A 102 -28.46 -5.82 7.72
N PRO A 103 -29.27 -6.33 8.66
CA PRO A 103 -30.55 -5.71 8.97
C PRO A 103 -30.38 -4.22 9.24
N LYS A 104 -31.22 -3.38 8.63
CA LYS A 104 -31.18 -1.91 8.80
C LYS A 104 -31.27 -1.47 10.26
N SER A 105 -31.83 -2.31 11.12
CA SER A 105 -31.93 -2.12 12.57
C SER A 105 -30.59 -2.22 13.30
N ILE A 106 -29.60 -2.88 12.70
CA ILE A 106 -28.23 -3.04 13.22
C ILE A 106 -27.27 -2.05 12.55
N GLU A 107 -27.61 -1.59 11.35
CA GLU A 107 -26.82 -0.63 10.58
C GLU A 107 -26.71 0.73 11.29
N GLY A 108 -25.47 1.19 11.51
CA GLY A 108 -25.20 2.45 12.21
C GLY A 108 -25.15 2.36 13.75
N LEU A 109 -25.43 1.19 14.33
CA LEU A 109 -25.24 0.98 15.77
C LEU A 109 -23.75 0.87 16.12
N THR A 110 -23.37 1.49 17.23
CA THR A 110 -22.02 1.33 17.79
C THR A 110 -21.86 -0.05 18.45
N PRO A 111 -20.62 -0.54 18.63
CA PRO A 111 -20.35 -1.80 19.34
C PRO A 111 -20.98 -1.91 20.73
N GLU A 112 -21.16 -0.80 21.45
CA GLU A 112 -21.79 -0.80 22.77
C GLU A 112 -23.31 -0.91 22.69
N GLU A 113 -23.91 -0.31 21.66
CA GLU A 113 -25.34 -0.40 21.39
C GLU A 113 -25.73 -1.79 20.91
N ILE A 114 -24.85 -2.47 20.17
CA ILE A 114 -25.02 -3.86 19.76
C ILE A 114 -25.07 -4.79 20.97
N LYS A 115 -24.30 -4.54 22.05
CA LYS A 115 -24.41 -5.35 23.29
C LYS A 115 -25.79 -5.24 23.95
N SER A 116 -26.46 -4.11 23.76
CA SER A 116 -27.80 -3.81 24.29
C SER A 116 -28.89 -3.85 23.21
N TRP A 117 -28.69 -4.67 22.16
CA TRP A 117 -29.52 -4.72 20.95
C TRP A 117 -31.03 -4.84 21.19
N LYS A 118 -31.45 -5.59 22.22
CA LYS A 118 -32.88 -5.72 22.61
C LYS A 118 -33.50 -4.37 22.94
N SER A 119 -32.75 -3.48 23.61
CA SER A 119 -33.20 -2.13 23.97
C SER A 119 -33.24 -1.16 22.78
N LYS A 120 -32.57 -1.52 21.68
CA LYS A 120 -32.51 -0.75 20.44
C LYS A 120 -33.55 -1.18 19.40
N GLY A 121 -34.45 -2.08 19.77
CA GLY A 121 -35.52 -2.56 18.89
C GLY A 121 -35.05 -3.57 17.84
N VAL A 122 -33.85 -4.12 17.98
CA VAL A 122 -33.36 -5.21 17.12
C VAL A 122 -34.06 -6.50 17.53
N THR A 123 -34.62 -7.22 16.57
CA THR A 123 -35.27 -8.51 16.84
C THR A 123 -34.23 -9.63 16.98
N LYS A 124 -34.60 -10.70 17.69
CA LYS A 124 -33.71 -11.88 17.83
C LYS A 124 -33.38 -12.51 16.47
N GLN A 125 -34.32 -12.49 15.54
CA GLN A 125 -34.13 -13.02 14.19
C GLN A 125 -33.10 -12.21 13.40
N GLU A 126 -33.15 -10.89 13.48
CA GLU A 126 -32.17 -10.01 12.84
C GLU A 126 -30.77 -10.18 13.45
N MET A 127 -30.68 -10.33 14.77
CA MET A 127 -29.40 -10.58 15.44
C MET A 127 -28.79 -11.93 15.03
N ASN A 128 -29.61 -12.99 14.93
CA ASN A 128 -29.14 -14.30 14.48
C ASN A 128 -28.68 -14.28 13.02
N ALA A 129 -29.40 -13.59 12.13
CA ALA A 129 -28.99 -13.45 10.74
C ALA A 129 -27.65 -12.70 10.61
N ALA A 130 -27.43 -11.69 11.45
CA ALA A 130 -26.17 -10.98 11.52
C ALA A 130 -25.03 -11.84 12.10
N LEU A 131 -25.34 -12.69 13.08
CA LEU A 131 -24.41 -13.66 13.65
C LEU A 131 -23.93 -14.66 12.60
N ASP A 132 -24.85 -15.27 11.87
CA ASP A 132 -24.55 -16.27 10.83
C ASP A 132 -23.62 -15.69 9.77
N LEU A 133 -23.88 -14.45 9.34
CA LEU A 133 -23.03 -13.75 8.38
C LEU A 133 -21.62 -13.49 8.93
N CYS A 134 -21.51 -13.01 10.17
CA CYS A 134 -20.22 -12.76 10.81
C CYS A 134 -19.44 -14.05 11.07
N GLN A 135 -20.13 -15.16 11.32
CA GLN A 135 -19.52 -16.47 11.46
C GLN A 135 -18.98 -16.99 10.12
N GLU A 136 -19.73 -16.82 9.02
CA GLU A 136 -19.26 -17.18 7.68
C GLU A 136 -18.01 -16.38 7.27
N ILE A 137 -17.94 -15.10 7.62
CA ILE A 137 -16.76 -14.25 7.40
C ILE A 137 -15.55 -14.77 8.20
N LYS A 138 -15.77 -15.17 9.45
CA LYS A 138 -14.75 -15.75 10.32
C LYS A 138 -14.23 -17.07 9.77
N ASP A 139 -15.13 -17.93 9.29
CA ASP A 139 -14.79 -19.27 8.79
C ASP A 139 -14.01 -19.22 7.47
N LYS A 140 -14.19 -18.16 6.67
CA LYS A 140 -13.41 -17.88 5.47
C LYS A 140 -12.04 -17.22 5.73
N ASP A 141 -11.60 -17.16 6.99
CA ASP A 141 -10.36 -16.51 7.44
C ASP A 141 -10.22 -15.04 6.97
N MET A 142 -11.35 -14.37 6.81
CA MET A 142 -11.38 -12.97 6.42
C MET A 142 -11.25 -12.07 7.65
N LYS A 143 -10.67 -10.88 7.46
CA LYS A 143 -10.56 -9.90 8.54
C LYS A 143 -11.94 -9.41 8.97
N LEU A 144 -12.40 -9.89 10.13
CA LEU A 144 -13.59 -9.39 10.81
C LEU A 144 -13.46 -7.91 11.13
N ASP A 145 -14.44 -7.13 10.69
CA ASP A 145 -14.58 -5.73 11.08
C ASP A 145 -14.98 -5.58 12.56
N THR A 146 -15.02 -4.34 13.02
CA THR A 146 -15.34 -4.03 14.42
C THR A 146 -16.80 -4.33 14.77
N GLY A 147 -17.72 -4.26 13.80
CA GLY A 147 -19.14 -4.55 13.99
C GLY A 147 -19.39 -6.04 14.18
N CYS A 148 -18.84 -6.89 13.31
CA CYS A 148 -18.95 -8.33 13.42
C CYS A 148 -18.31 -8.88 14.69
N ARG A 149 -17.19 -8.31 15.13
CA ARG A 149 -16.63 -8.65 16.44
C ARG A 149 -17.64 -8.34 17.55
N ALA A 150 -18.25 -7.16 17.53
CA ALA A 150 -19.24 -6.77 18.54
C ALA A 150 -20.46 -7.70 18.56
N ILE A 151 -20.94 -8.14 17.40
CA ILE A 151 -22.06 -9.08 17.25
C ILE A 151 -21.69 -10.46 17.83
N LEU A 152 -20.53 -11.00 17.45
CA LEU A 152 -20.02 -12.27 18.00
C LEU A 152 -19.81 -12.21 19.53
N PHE A 153 -19.44 -11.03 20.07
CA PHE A 153 -19.35 -10.82 21.53
C PHE A 153 -20.72 -10.67 22.20
N ALA A 154 -21.71 -10.08 21.54
CA ALA A 154 -23.04 -9.86 22.10
C ALA A 154 -23.84 -11.16 22.26
N ASP A 155 -23.59 -12.16 21.40
CA ASP A 155 -24.18 -13.49 21.47
C ASP A 155 -23.63 -14.31 22.66
N THR A 156 -22.32 -14.23 22.90
CA THR A 156 -21.69 -14.95 24.04
C THR A 156 -22.04 -14.36 25.42
N SER A 157 -22.73 -13.20 25.46
CA SER A 157 -23.08 -12.47 26.68
C SER A 157 -24.58 -12.53 27.05
N ASN A 158 -25.43 -13.21 26.26
CA ASN A 158 -26.86 -13.42 26.53
C ASN A 158 -27.19 -14.89 26.81
#